data_AF-A0A3A9B3R0-F1
#
_entry.id   AF-A0A3A9B3R0-F1
#
_cell.length_a   1.000
_cell.length_b   1.000
_cell.length_c   1.000
_cell.angle_alpha   90.00
_cell.angle_beta   90.00
_cell.angle_gamma   90.00
#
_symmetry.space_group_name_H-M   'P 1'
#
loop_
_entity.id
_entity.type
_entity.pdbx_description
1 polymer ?
#
loop_
_entity_poly.entity_id
_entity_poly.type
_entity_poly.pdbx_seq_one_letter_code
_entity_poly.pdbx_strand_id
1 'polypeptide(L)'
;MKYILNWNDEYLDMQIVSGTFDEETAKQALKEAVTKKLVELGIAADDKAAREMYFAAEKASAADEIHMLHVSQDGASIIYGSEYEDRYQVVDYNGKR
;
A
#
# COMPACT_ATOMS: atom_id res chain seq x y z
N MET A 1 -9.34 -10.00 -13.24
CA MET A 1 -8.24 -10.48 -12.37
C MET A 1 -7.56 -9.26 -11.81
N LYS A 2 -7.16 -9.25 -10.55
CA LYS A 2 -6.55 -8.07 -9.93
C LYS A 2 -5.03 -8.19 -9.83
N TYR A 3 -4.35 -7.07 -10.03
CA TYR A 3 -2.91 -6.90 -9.80
C TYR A 3 -2.70 -5.76 -8.82
N ILE A 4 -1.56 -5.76 -8.14
CA ILE A 4 -1.11 -4.63 -7.32
C ILE A 4 0.03 -3.96 -8.05
N LEU A 5 -0.17 -2.70 -8.42
CA LEU A 5 0.88 -1.83 -8.93
C LEU A 5 1.47 -1.02 -7.78
N ASN A 6 2.77 -0.76 -7.84
CA ASN A 6 3.42 0.23 -6.99
C ASN A 6 4.11 1.27 -7.87
N TRP A 7 3.96 2.52 -7.48
CA TRP A 7 4.69 3.65 -8.03
C TRP A 7 5.52 4.25 -6.90
N ASN A 8 6.80 4.46 -7.14
CA ASN A 8 7.69 5.08 -6.19
C ASN A 8 8.27 6.39 -6.77
N ASP A 9 8.04 7.50 -6.07
CA ASP A 9 8.48 8.82 -6.53
C ASP A 9 10.00 9.07 -6.38
N GLU A 10 10.67 8.35 -5.48
CA GLU A 10 12.13 8.42 -5.32
C GLU A 10 12.86 7.79 -6.52
N TYR A 11 12.39 6.64 -6.98
CA TYR A 11 13.01 5.88 -8.08
C TYR A 11 12.38 6.16 -9.44
N LEU A 12 11.26 6.91 -9.49
CA LEU A 12 10.46 7.17 -10.69
C LEU A 12 10.11 5.88 -11.45
N ASP A 13 9.83 4.82 -10.68
CA ASP A 13 9.59 3.48 -11.21
C ASP A 13 8.18 2.99 -10.88
N MET A 14 7.63 2.20 -11.81
CA MET A 14 6.35 1.55 -11.66
C MET A 14 6.52 0.04 -11.84
N GLN A 15 6.11 -0.71 -10.83
CA GLN A 15 6.28 -2.16 -10.79
C GLN A 15 4.97 -2.89 -10.49
N ILE A 16 4.87 -4.11 -11.01
CA ILE A 16 3.86 -5.07 -10.56
C ILE A 16 4.39 -5.72 -9.29
N VAL A 17 3.75 -5.44 -8.17
CA VAL A 17 4.12 -5.98 -6.85
C VAL A 17 3.66 -7.44 -6.74
N SER A 18 2.43 -7.71 -7.18
CA SER A 18 1.83 -9.05 -7.08
C SER A 18 0.58 -9.21 -7.94
N GLY A 19 0.14 -10.45 -8.13
CA GLY A 19 -1.02 -10.87 -8.92
C GLY A 19 -0.76 -12.21 -9.61
N THR A 20 -1.72 -12.81 -10.32
CA THR A 20 -3.15 -12.45 -10.43
C THR A 20 -3.96 -12.94 -9.23
N PHE A 21 -4.87 -12.10 -8.72
CA PHE A 21 -5.74 -12.43 -7.59
C PHE A 21 -7.24 -12.22 -7.89
N ASP A 22 -8.09 -12.85 -7.06
CA ASP A 22 -9.45 -12.39 -6.83
C ASP A 22 -9.46 -11.14 -5.91
N GLU A 23 -10.64 -10.57 -5.67
CA GLU A 23 -10.76 -9.32 -4.91
C GLU A 23 -10.30 -9.44 -3.45
N GLU A 24 -10.71 -10.50 -2.75
CA GLU A 24 -10.40 -10.70 -1.33
C GLU A 24 -8.89 -10.96 -1.16
N THR A 25 -8.32 -11.79 -2.03
CA THR A 25 -6.88 -12.08 -2.03
C THR A 25 -6.05 -10.83 -2.38
N ALA A 26 -6.55 -9.97 -3.28
CA ALA A 26 -5.87 -8.72 -3.61
C ALA A 26 -5.82 -7.75 -2.40
N LYS A 27 -6.89 -7.65 -1.62
CA LYS A 27 -6.92 -6.81 -0.40
C LYS A 27 -5.92 -7.31 0.63
N GLN A 28 -5.86 -8.63 0.86
CA GLN A 28 -4.89 -9.22 1.77
C GLN A 28 -3.45 -9.03 1.29
N ALA A 29 -3.20 -9.21 0.00
CA ALA A 29 -1.88 -9.00 -0.60
C ALA A 29 -1.44 -7.52 -0.55
N LEU A 30 -2.37 -6.57 -0.72
CA LEU A 30 -2.11 -5.14 -0.55
C LEU A 30 -1.63 -4.84 0.87
N LYS A 31 -2.38 -5.34 1.85
CA LYS A 31 -2.03 -5.19 3.26
C LYS A 31 -0.66 -5.76 3.59
N GLU A 32 -0.35 -6.95 3.08
CA GLU A 32 0.97 -7.58 3.28
C GLU A 32 2.09 -6.76 2.65
N ALA A 33 1.91 -6.26 1.42
CA ALA A 33 2.88 -5.42 0.74
C ALA A 33 3.16 -4.11 1.51
N VAL A 34 2.11 -3.41 1.93
CA VAL A 34 2.21 -2.14 2.65
C VAL A 34 2.83 -2.33 4.03
N THR A 35 2.39 -3.32 4.81
CA THR A 35 2.94 -3.58 6.16
C THR A 35 4.40 -3.96 6.11
N LYS A 36 4.81 -4.77 5.13
CA LYS A 36 6.23 -5.08 4.91
C LYS A 36 7.03 -3.81 4.59
N LYS A 37 6.52 -2.96 3.70
CA LYS A 37 7.20 -1.72 3.30
C LYS A 37 7.35 -0.73 4.47
N LEU A 38 6.35 -0.63 5.35
CA LEU A 38 6.43 0.21 6.56
C LEU A 38 7.60 -0.18 7.47
N VAL A 39 7.89 -1.48 7.60
CA VAL A 39 9.05 -1.98 8.36
C VAL A 39 10.35 -1.71 7.60
N GLU A 40 10.39 -1.97 6.29
CA GLU A 40 11.57 -1.71 5.44
C GLU A 40 12.01 -0.23 5.46
N LEU A 41 11.04 0.69 5.49
CA LEU A 41 11.28 2.13 5.56
C LEU A 41 11.58 2.62 7.00
N GLY A 42 11.55 1.75 8.00
CA GLY A 42 11.77 2.09 9.40
C GLY A 42 10.68 2.96 10.04
N ILE A 43 9.52 3.06 9.39
CA ILE A 43 8.35 3.79 9.91
C ILE A 43 7.70 2.98 11.04
N ALA A 44 7.58 1.67 10.84
CA ALA A 44 7.15 0.73 11.86
C ALA A 44 8.38 0.01 12.45
N ALA A 45 8.39 -0.20 13.76
CA ALA A 45 9.48 -0.88 14.45
C ALA A 45 9.55 -2.38 14.13
N ASP A 46 8.38 -3.01 13.93
CA ASP A 46 8.24 -4.44 13.62
C ASP A 46 6.91 -4.71 12.89
N ASP A 47 6.71 -5.97 12.48
CA ASP A 47 5.50 -6.42 11.77
C ASP A 47 4.21 -6.19 12.57
N LYS A 48 4.28 -6.24 13.90
CA LYS A 48 3.10 -6.03 14.75
C LYS A 48 2.71 -4.55 14.72
N ALA A 49 3.66 -3.66 14.94
CA ALA A 49 3.47 -2.22 14.84
C ALA A 49 2.96 -1.82 13.45
N ALA A 50 3.54 -2.38 12.38
CA ALA A 50 3.12 -2.11 11.02
C ALA A 50 1.65 -2.48 10.77
N ARG A 51 1.20 -3.64 11.27
CA ARG A 51 -0.20 -4.07 11.16
C ARG A 51 -1.13 -3.15 11.94
N GLU A 52 -0.76 -2.76 13.17
CA GLU A 52 -1.55 -1.82 13.97
C GLU A 52 -1.69 -0.47 13.27
N MET A 53 -0.60 0.06 12.69
CA MET A 53 -0.62 1.28 11.88
C MET A 53 -1.54 1.15 10.67
N TYR A 54 -1.44 0.05 9.92
CA TYR A 54 -2.31 -0.22 8.77
C TYR A 54 -3.79 -0.23 9.17
N PHE A 55 -4.14 -0.96 10.23
CA PHE A 55 -5.51 -1.05 10.71
C PHE A 55 -6.07 0.29 11.22
N ALA A 56 -5.20 1.11 11.82
CA ALA A 56 -5.58 2.46 12.25
C ALA A 56 -5.87 3.34 11.03
N ALA A 57 -5.01 3.32 10.01
CA ALA A 57 -5.18 4.08 8.77
C ALA A 57 -6.42 3.65 7.98
N GLU A 58 -6.68 2.34 7.88
CA GLU A 58 -7.86 1.79 7.20
C GLU A 58 -9.19 2.25 7.82
N LYS A 59 -9.19 2.54 9.13
CA LYS A 59 -10.37 2.99 9.88
C LYS A 59 -10.40 4.50 10.09
N ALA A 60 -9.31 5.20 9.75
CA ALA A 60 -9.21 6.63 9.95
C ALA A 60 -10.24 7.34 9.07
N SER A 61 -10.88 8.37 9.62
CA SER A 61 -11.60 9.33 8.79
C SER A 61 -10.59 10.24 8.11
N ALA A 62 -10.98 10.93 7.04
CA ALA A 62 -10.11 11.93 6.38
C ALA A 62 -9.60 13.02 7.35
N ALA A 63 -10.27 13.24 8.49
CA ALA A 63 -9.85 14.19 9.52
C ALA A 63 -8.80 13.61 10.50
N ASP A 64 -8.69 12.28 10.57
CA ASP A 64 -7.78 11.54 11.46
C ASP A 64 -6.60 10.90 10.70
N GLU A 65 -6.50 11.16 9.40
CA GLU A 65 -5.44 10.60 8.56
C GLU A 65 -4.06 10.99 9.08
N ILE A 66 -3.24 9.97 9.32
CA ILE A 66 -1.84 10.15 9.69
C ILE A 66 -1.10 10.56 8.42
N HIS A 67 -0.36 11.66 8.47
CA HIS A 67 0.31 12.24 7.30
C HIS A 67 1.26 11.28 6.56
N MET A 68 1.67 10.18 7.20
CA MET A 68 2.64 9.20 6.68
C MET A 68 2.01 7.98 5.99
N LEU A 69 0.76 7.63 6.26
CA LEU A 69 0.12 6.42 5.73
C LEU A 69 -1.36 6.66 5.44
N HIS A 70 -1.74 6.50 4.17
CA HIS A 70 -3.12 6.48 3.73
C HIS A 70 -3.49 5.07 3.25
N VAL A 71 -4.68 4.58 3.63
CA VAL A 71 -5.20 3.28 3.20
C VAL A 71 -6.63 3.46 2.73
N SER A 72 -6.94 2.90 1.57
CA SER A 72 -8.27 2.87 0.96
C SER A 72 -8.63 1.45 0.53
N GLN A 73 -9.87 1.25 0.08
CA GLN A 73 -10.33 -0.06 -0.39
C GLN A 73 -9.50 -0.63 -1.55
N ASP A 74 -8.99 0.23 -2.43
CA ASP A 74 -8.33 -0.16 -3.69
C ASP A 74 -6.86 0.27 -3.75
N GLY A 75 -6.27 0.71 -2.63
CA GLY A 75 -4.89 1.19 -2.63
C GLY A 75 -4.43 1.73 -1.30
N ALA A 76 -3.15 2.10 -1.25
CA ALA A 76 -2.52 2.71 -0.09
C ALA A 76 -1.39 3.62 -0.54
N SER A 77 -0.98 4.56 0.31
CA SER A 77 0.27 5.30 0.10
C SER A 77 1.05 5.55 1.38
N ILE A 78 2.37 5.56 1.25
CA ILE A 78 3.31 5.76 2.35
C ILE A 78 4.20 6.96 2.01
N ILE A 79 4.18 8.00 2.84
CA ILE A 79 5.06 9.16 2.70
C ILE A 79 6.28 8.98 3.61
N TYR A 80 7.48 9.16 3.05
CA TYR A 80 8.76 8.98 3.74
C TYR A 80 9.84 9.92 3.20
N GLY A 81 10.98 10.02 3.88
CA GLY A 81 12.15 10.75 3.36
C GLY A 81 11.92 12.23 3.06
N SER A 82 11.07 12.89 3.85
CA SER A 82 10.63 14.29 3.71
C SER A 82 9.69 14.60 2.54
N GLU A 83 9.79 13.91 1.39
CA GLU A 83 9.02 14.25 0.18
C GLU A 83 8.66 13.05 -0.71
N TYR A 84 9.14 11.84 -0.41
CA TYR A 84 8.90 10.67 -1.27
C TYR A 84 7.62 9.95 -0.89
N GLU A 85 6.96 9.38 -1.89
CA GLU A 85 5.74 8.59 -1.72
C GLU A 85 5.85 7.24 -2.43
N ASP A 86 5.51 6.19 -1.69
CA ASP A 86 5.25 4.85 -2.22
C ASP A 86 3.74 4.67 -2.35
N ARG A 87 3.23 4.63 -3.59
CA ARG A 87 1.81 4.46 -3.89
C ARG A 87 1.55 3.02 -4.32
N TYR A 88 0.47 2.43 -3.82
CA TYR A 88 0.01 1.09 -4.16
C TYR A 88 -1.42 1.17 -4.69
N GLN A 89 -1.69 0.49 -5.79
CA GLN A 89 -3.01 0.47 -6.39
C GLN A 89 -3.40 -0.94 -6.83
N VAL A 90 -4.58 -1.37 -6.42
CA VAL A 90 -5.23 -2.58 -6.92
C VAL A 90 -5.92 -2.22 -8.24
N VAL A 91 -5.54 -2.89 -9.32
CA VAL A 91 -6.08 -2.63 -10.66
C VAL A 91 -6.73 -3.87 -11.25
N ASP A 92 -7.83 -3.65 -11.97
CA ASP A 92 -8.47 -4.69 -12.77
C ASP A 92 -7.72 -4.89 -14.09
N TYR A 93 -7.31 -6.13 -14.32
CA TYR A 93 -6.84 -6.57 -15.62
C TYR A 93 -7.88 -7.46 -16.28
N ASN A 94 -8.40 -6.94 -17.40
CA ASN A 94 -9.47 -7.56 -18.17
C ASN A 94 -8.95 -8.27 -19.43
N GLY A 95 -7.62 -8.38 -19.62
CA GLY A 95 -6.98 -9.18 -20.68
C GLY A 95 -7.27 -8.73 -22.12
N LYS A 96 -8.07 -7.68 -22.33
CA LYS A 96 -8.38 -7.15 -23.65
C LYS A 96 -7.29 -6.16 -24.04
N ARG A 97 -6.51 -6.55 -25.05
CA ARG A 97 -5.67 -5.65 -25.85
C ARG A 97 -6.54 -4.80 -26.76
#